data_AF-A0A2T9KCJ7-F1
#
_entry.id   AF-A0A2T9KCJ7-F1
#
_cell.length_a   1.000
_cell.length_b   1.000
_cell.length_c   1.000
_cell.angle_alpha   90.00
_cell.angle_beta   90.00
_cell.angle_gamma   90.00
#
_symmetry.space_group_name_H-M   'P 1'
#
loop_
_entity.id
_entity.type
_entity.pdbx_description
1 polymer ?
#
loop_
_entity_poly.entity_id
_entity_poly.type
_entity_poly.pdbx_seq_one_letter_code
_entity_poly.pdbx_strand_id
1 'polypeptide(L)'
;MVDSATVEYEALINDPLFQRLWAIRQEVESGRADPQLVEQWEELRETVTHIVDSLRATMLGVPASEREQVARAWIEAFCDEHWPRETLH
;
A
#
# COMPACT_ATOMS: atom_id res chain seq x y z
N MET A 1 -5.17 5.47 -27.63
CA MET A 1 -5.62 4.86 -26.37
C MET A 1 -4.53 5.11 -25.37
N VAL A 2 -4.75 6.00 -24.40
CA VAL A 2 -3.85 6.11 -23.25
C VAL A 2 -4.17 4.91 -22.37
N ASP A 3 -3.16 4.16 -21.98
CA ASP A 3 -3.28 2.97 -21.16
C ASP A 3 -3.78 3.40 -19.76
N SER A 4 -4.89 2.84 -19.29
CA SER A 4 -5.52 3.20 -18.00
C SER A 4 -4.54 3.06 -16.84
N ALA A 5 -3.62 2.11 -16.92
CA ALA A 5 -2.58 1.91 -15.91
C ALA A 5 -1.63 3.11 -15.79
N THR A 6 -1.36 3.83 -16.89
CA THR A 6 -0.49 5.02 -16.88
C THR A 6 -1.19 6.21 -16.21
N VAL A 7 -2.50 6.36 -16.42
CA VAL A 7 -3.31 7.42 -15.80
C VAL A 7 -3.44 7.21 -14.29
N GLU A 8 -3.63 5.96 -13.86
CA GLU A 8 -3.70 5.61 -12.43
C GLU A 8 -2.36 5.81 -11.72
N TYR A 9 -1.24 5.50 -12.40
CA TYR A 9 0.10 5.74 -11.87
C TYR A 9 0.44 7.24 -11.76
N GLU A 10 0.07 8.03 -12.77
CA GLU A 10 0.23 9.49 -12.71
C GLU A 10 -0.64 10.13 -11.61
N ALA A 11 -1.86 9.64 -11.40
CA ALA A 11 -2.70 10.09 -10.30
C ALA A 11 -2.06 9.79 -8.93
N LEU A 12 -1.47 8.60 -8.77
CA LEU A 12 -0.76 8.23 -7.54
C LEU A 12 0.49 9.08 -7.28
N ILE A 13 1.31 9.35 -8.29
CA ILE A 13 2.52 10.19 -8.12
C ILE A 13 2.16 11.62 -7.72
N ASN A 14 1.01 12.11 -8.19
CA ASN A 14 0.52 13.44 -7.86
C ASN A 14 -0.31 13.48 -6.58
N ASP A 15 -0.56 12.34 -5.94
CA ASP A 15 -1.28 12.29 -4.68
C ASP A 15 -0.44 12.92 -3.53
N PRO A 16 -0.98 13.91 -2.80
CA PRO A 16 -0.23 14.60 -1.74
C PRO A 16 0.25 13.68 -0.61
N LEU A 17 -0.50 12.64 -0.28
CA LEU A 17 -0.12 11.67 0.75
C LEU A 17 1.04 10.80 0.25
N PHE A 18 0.98 10.35 -1.01
CA PHE A 18 2.07 9.61 -1.64
C PHE A 18 3.36 10.43 -1.68
N GLN A 19 3.29 11.68 -2.10
CA GLN A 19 4.46 12.59 -2.13
C GLN A 19 5.04 12.81 -0.73
N ARG A 20 4.18 12.94 0.28
CA ARG A 20 4.61 13.08 1.67
C ARG A 20 5.33 11.82 2.18
N LEU A 21 4.77 10.64 1.93
CA LEU A 21 5.42 9.36 2.29
C LEU A 21 6.76 9.22 1.57
N TRP A 22 6.84 9.63 0.31
CA TRP A 22 8.08 9.63 -0.46
C TRP A 22 9.13 10.57 0.15
N ALA A 23 8.74 11.77 0.57
CA ALA A 23 9.64 12.71 1.24
C ALA A 23 10.19 12.15 2.57
N ILE A 24 9.32 11.55 3.40
CA ILE A 24 9.71 10.90 4.66
C ILE A 24 10.73 9.79 4.39
N ARG A 25 10.48 8.95 3.38
CA ARG A 25 11.43 7.91 2.96
C ARG A 25 12.81 8.50 2.66
N GLN A 26 12.86 9.58 1.88
CA GLN A 26 14.13 10.24 1.52
C GLN A 26 14.85 10.81 2.75
N GLU A 27 14.11 11.34 3.74
CA GLU A 27 14.69 11.84 4.99
C GLU A 27 15.29 10.71 5.85
N VAL A 28 14.59 9.57 5.95
CA VAL A 28 15.07 8.38 6.66
C VAL A 28 16.30 7.79 5.96
N GLU A 29 16.23 7.56 4.66
CA GLU A 29 17.34 6.99 3.87
C GLU A 29 18.60 7.89 3.87
N SER A 30 18.41 9.22 3.96
CA SER A 30 19.52 10.17 4.07
C SER A 30 20.05 10.36 5.49
N GLY A 31 19.44 9.72 6.49
CA GLY A 31 19.83 9.85 7.90
C GLY A 31 19.52 11.23 8.51
N ARG A 32 18.61 12.00 7.89
CA ARG A 32 18.20 13.33 8.34
C ARG A 32 16.95 13.31 9.21
N ALA A 33 16.19 12.21 9.18
CA ALA A 33 15.04 11.99 10.03
C ALA A 33 15.46 11.88 11.51
N ASP A 34 14.63 12.43 12.40
CA ASP A 34 14.79 12.19 13.84
C ASP A 34 14.45 10.73 14.20
N PRO A 35 14.90 10.22 15.37
CA PRO A 35 14.70 8.83 15.74
C PRO A 35 13.23 8.39 15.82
N GLN A 36 12.32 9.30 16.21
CA GLN A 36 10.89 8.99 16.29
C GLN A 36 10.30 8.78 14.90
N LEU A 37 10.69 9.61 13.93
CA LEU A 37 10.27 9.46 12.55
C LEU A 37 10.82 8.18 11.91
N VAL A 38 12.06 7.79 12.24
CA VAL A 38 12.63 6.51 11.80
C VAL A 38 11.85 5.32 12.35
N GLU A 39 11.52 5.32 13.64
CA GLU A 39 10.72 4.25 14.28
C GLU A 39 9.35 4.11 13.61
N GLN A 40 8.62 5.21 13.45
CA GLN A 40 7.31 5.21 12.78
C GLN A 40 7.39 4.75 11.32
N TRP A 41 8.47 5.10 10.61
CA TRP A 41 8.70 4.66 9.24
C TRP A 41 8.92 3.14 9.16
N GLU A 42 9.72 2.58 10.07
CA GLU A 42 9.97 1.14 10.12
C GLU A 42 8.69 0.37 10.48
N GLU A 43 7.90 0.83 11.45
CA GLU A 43 6.59 0.24 11.79
C GLU A 43 5.63 0.23 10.58
N LEU A 44 5.56 1.35 9.85
CA LEU A 44 4.77 1.44 8.62
C LEU A 44 5.28 0.47 7.55
N ARG A 45 6.59 0.40 7.35
CA ARG A 45 7.22 -0.48 6.36
C ARG A 45 6.94 -1.95 6.67
N GLU A 46 7.06 -2.35 7.93
CA GLU A 46 6.74 -3.71 8.38
C GLU A 46 5.27 -4.04 8.17
N THR A 47 4.37 -3.12 8.52
CA THR A 47 2.92 -3.29 8.32
C THR A 47 2.56 -3.47 6.85
N VAL A 48 3.06 -2.58 5.97
CA VAL A 48 2.83 -2.69 4.52
C VAL A 48 3.42 -3.98 3.96
N THR A 49 4.61 -4.38 4.42
CA THR A 49 5.23 -5.65 4.01
C THR A 49 4.34 -6.83 4.37
N HIS A 50 3.82 -6.86 5.58
CA HIS A 50 2.92 -7.92 6.04
C HIS A 50 1.63 -8.01 5.21
N ILE A 51 1.02 -6.86 4.89
CA ILE A 51 -0.18 -6.78 4.03
C ILE A 51 0.11 -7.37 2.64
N VAL A 52 1.21 -6.95 2.01
CA VAL A 52 1.58 -7.42 0.66
C VAL A 52 1.94 -8.91 0.66
N ASP A 53 2.63 -9.39 1.69
CA ASP A 53 2.97 -10.81 1.82
C ASP A 53 1.73 -11.67 2.06
N SER A 54 0.76 -11.20 2.85
CA SER A 54 -0.53 -11.87 3.05
C SER A 54 -1.34 -11.98 1.75
N LEU A 55 -1.41 -10.89 0.97
CA LEU A 55 -2.05 -10.91 -0.35
C LEU A 55 -1.30 -11.87 -1.31
N ARG A 56 0.03 -11.84 -1.33
CA ARG A 56 0.84 -12.74 -2.16
C ARG A 56 0.62 -14.20 -1.77
N ALA A 57 0.57 -14.51 -0.48
CA ALA A 57 0.31 -15.85 0.02
C ALA A 57 -1.08 -16.33 -0.39
N THR A 58 -2.09 -15.45 -0.34
CA THR A 58 -3.46 -15.77 -0.79
C THR A 58 -3.52 -16.09 -2.28
N MET A 59 -2.73 -15.42 -3.10
CA MET A 59 -2.66 -15.69 -4.54
C MET A 59 -1.78 -16.90 -4.90
N LEU A 60 -1.00 -17.43 -3.95
CA LEU A 60 -0.08 -18.54 -4.20
C LEU A 60 -0.90 -19.82 -4.51
N GLY A 61 -0.64 -20.43 -5.65
CA GLY A 61 -1.37 -21.64 -6.09
C GLY A 61 -2.69 -21.36 -6.83
N VAL A 62 -3.12 -20.10 -6.92
CA VAL A 62 -4.31 -19.70 -7.70
C VAL A 62 -3.97 -19.65 -9.20
N PRO A 63 -4.81 -20.25 -10.08
CA PRO A 63 -4.67 -20.12 -11.53
C PRO A 63 -4.65 -18.66 -11.98
N ALA A 64 -3.84 -18.33 -12.99
CA ALA A 64 -3.69 -16.94 -13.46
C ALA A 64 -5.03 -16.28 -13.85
N SER A 65 -5.97 -17.06 -14.40
CA SER A 65 -7.32 -16.61 -14.76
C SER A 65 -8.19 -16.19 -13.58
N GLU A 66 -7.85 -16.60 -12.36
CA GLU A 66 -8.65 -16.37 -11.15
C GLU A 66 -8.00 -15.38 -10.17
N ARG A 67 -6.71 -15.04 -10.39
CA ARG A 67 -5.92 -14.21 -9.47
C ARG A 67 -6.52 -12.82 -9.24
N GLU A 68 -7.04 -12.18 -10.28
CA GLU A 68 -7.65 -10.85 -10.16
C GLU A 68 -8.89 -10.89 -9.25
N GLN A 69 -9.74 -11.90 -9.42
CA GLN A 69 -10.92 -12.08 -8.59
C GLN A 69 -10.54 -12.37 -7.13
N VAL A 70 -9.56 -13.26 -6.91
CA VAL A 70 -9.08 -13.58 -5.55
C VAL A 70 -8.43 -12.36 -4.89
N ALA A 71 -7.63 -11.58 -5.63
CA ALA A 71 -7.02 -10.37 -5.11
C ALA A 71 -8.08 -9.33 -4.70
N ARG A 72 -9.11 -9.11 -5.53
CA ARG A 72 -10.22 -8.21 -5.18
C ARG A 72 -10.96 -8.67 -3.93
N ALA A 73 -11.33 -9.95 -3.86
CA ALA A 73 -12.04 -10.51 -2.71
C ALA A 73 -11.22 -10.39 -1.41
N TRP A 74 -9.89 -10.59 -1.51
CA TRP A 74 -9.01 -10.39 -0.37
C TRP A 74 -8.92 -8.92 0.05
N ILE A 75 -8.78 -7.99 -0.90
CA ILE A 75 -8.73 -6.54 -0.61
C ILE A 75 -10.03 -6.08 0.07
N GLU A 76 -11.18 -6.52 -0.44
CA GLU A 76 -12.49 -6.21 0.17
C GLU A 76 -12.57 -6.73 1.60
N ALA A 77 -12.21 -7.99 1.84
CA ALA A 77 -12.20 -8.57 3.17
C ALA A 77 -11.24 -7.86 4.14
N PHE A 78 -10.03 -7.51 3.65
CA PHE A 78 -9.05 -6.76 4.43
C PHE A 78 -9.58 -5.37 4.82
N CYS A 79 -10.20 -4.66 3.88
CA CYS A 79 -10.82 -3.36 4.16
C CYS A 79 -11.99 -3.49 5.14
N ASP A 80 -12.84 -4.50 5.00
CA ASP A 80 -13.97 -4.71 5.92
C ASP A 80 -13.51 -5.03 7.35
N GLU A 81 -12.39 -5.74 7.51
CA GLU A 81 -11.83 -6.12 8.80
C GLU A 81 -11.06 -4.96 9.47
N HIS A 82 -10.29 -4.19 8.68
CA HIS A 82 -9.30 -3.25 9.21
C HIS A 82 -9.65 -1.77 9.01
N TRP A 83 -10.60 -1.44 8.13
CA TRP A 83 -11.03 -0.05 7.99
C TRP A 83 -12.07 0.29 9.05
N PRO A 84 -11.84 1.31 9.91
CA PRO A 84 -12.85 1.72 10.86
C PRO A 84 -14.10 2.19 10.11
N ARG A 85 -15.26 1.56 10.36
CA ARG A 85 -16.55 2.06 9.81
C ARG A 85 -16.85 3.50 10.22
N GLU A 86 -16.22 3.98 11.29
CA GLU A 86 -16.36 5.35 11.82
C GLU A 86 -15.61 6.43 11.01
N THR A 87 -14.68 6.06 10.12
CA THR A 87 -13.94 7.02 9.27
C THR A 87 -14.51 7.15 7.85
N LEU A 88 -15.58 6.43 7.53
CA LEU A 88 -16.37 6.61 6.31
C LEU A 88 -17.36 7.77 6.52
N HIS A 89 -16.90 8.99 6.25
CA HIS A 89 -17.74 10.19 6.17
C HIS A 89 -18.30 10.40 4.78
#